data_AF-A0A143PNP9-F1
#
_entry.id   AF-A0A143PNP9-F1
#
_cell.length_a   1.000
_cell.length_b   1.000
_cell.length_c   1.000
_cell.angle_alpha   90.00
_cell.angle_beta   90.00
_cell.angle_gamma   90.00
#
_symmetry.space_group_name_H-M   'P 1'
#
loop_
_entity.id
_entity.type
_entity.pdbx_description
1 polymer ?
#
loop_
_entity_poly.entity_id
_entity_poly.type
_entity_poly.pdbx_seq_one_letter_code
_entity_poly.pdbx_strand_id
1 'polypeptide(L)'
;MIEAWWRSLKHQWLFLHGLDSVATVRRLVTFYVDAHNRVLPHSAFRGQTPDEMYFGTADALPADVTARAAAARLARRQANRAASCVTCPSLNVAV
;
A
#
# COMPACT_ATOMS: atom_id res chain seq x y z
N MET A 1 -16.70 -5.97 -1.83
CA MET A 1 -15.43 -5.99 -2.60
C MET A 1 -15.58 -5.23 -3.90
N ILE A 2 -16.65 -5.50 -4.65
CA ILE A 2 -16.97 -4.80 -5.88
C ILE A 2 -17.36 -3.33 -5.66
N GLU A 3 -17.96 -3.00 -4.51
CA GLU A 3 -18.37 -1.64 -4.14
C GLU A 3 -17.17 -0.72 -3.91
N ALA A 4 -16.15 -1.24 -3.22
CA ALA A 4 -14.90 -0.52 -2.98
C ALA A 4 -14.17 -0.26 -4.31
N TRP A 5 -14.18 -1.26 -5.21
CA TRP A 5 -13.61 -1.12 -6.55
C TRP A 5 -14.29 0.00 -7.36
N TRP A 6 -15.62 -0.01 -7.44
CA TRP A 6 -16.37 1.04 -8.14
C TRP A 6 -16.18 2.42 -7.53
N ARG A 7 -16.08 2.50 -6.20
CA ARG A 7 -15.79 3.76 -5.51
C ARG A 7 -14.40 4.28 -5.89
N SER A 8 -13.38 3.43 -5.89
CA SER A 8 -12.02 3.83 -6.27
C SER A 8 -11.93 4.23 -7.74
N LEU A 9 -12.49 3.45 -8.67
CA LEU A 9 -12.51 3.81 -10.10
C LEU A 9 -13.12 5.20 -10.32
N LYS A 10 -14.26 5.50 -9.69
CA LYS A 10 -14.93 6.79 -9.89
C LYS A 10 -14.21 7.92 -9.17
N HIS A 11 -14.04 7.81 -7.86
CA HIS A 11 -13.65 8.95 -7.02
C HIS A 11 -12.13 9.17 -6.95
N GLN A 12 -11.33 8.12 -7.13
CA GLN A 12 -9.87 8.21 -7.02
C GLN A 12 -9.20 8.26 -8.40
N TRP A 13 -9.94 8.05 -9.48
CA TRP A 13 -9.41 8.08 -10.84
C TRP A 13 -10.26 8.92 -11.79
N LEU A 14 -11.44 8.47 -12.20
CA LEU A 14 -12.18 9.13 -13.28
C LEU A 14 -12.53 10.59 -12.97
N PHE A 15 -12.97 10.90 -11.76
CA PHE A 15 -13.37 12.26 -11.38
C PHE A 15 -12.19 13.24 -11.23
N LEU A 16 -10.95 12.77 -11.37
CA LEU A 16 -9.76 13.62 -11.41
C LEU A 16 -9.42 14.08 -12.84
N HIS A 17 -10.18 13.65 -13.85
CA HIS A 17 -9.94 13.95 -15.26
C HIS A 17 -11.16 14.63 -15.91
N GLY A 18 -10.91 15.36 -17.01
CA GLY A 18 -11.97 15.78 -17.93
C GLY A 18 -12.61 14.57 -18.61
N LEU A 19 -13.94 14.45 -18.52
CA LEU A 19 -14.72 13.33 -19.06
C LEU A 19 -15.48 13.73 -20.32
N ASP A 20 -14.82 14.50 -21.20
CA ASP A 20 -15.44 15.26 -22.29
C ASP A 20 -15.90 14.39 -23.48
N SER A 21 -15.45 13.14 -23.55
CA SER A 21 -15.85 12.21 -24.60
C SER A 21 -15.86 10.76 -24.14
N VAL A 22 -16.67 9.93 -24.80
CA VAL A 22 -16.69 8.48 -24.57
C VAL A 22 -15.31 7.86 -24.84
N ALA A 23 -14.57 8.36 -25.84
CA ALA A 23 -13.21 7.87 -26.13
C ALA A 23 -12.26 8.13 -24.95
N THR A 24 -12.32 9.32 -24.35
CA THR A 24 -11.56 9.66 -23.14
C THR A 24 -11.91 8.73 -21.98
N VAL A 25 -13.21 8.55 -21.70
CA VAL A 25 -13.68 7.67 -20.62
C VAL A 25 -13.18 6.24 -20.83
N ARG A 26 -13.31 5.68 -22.03
CA ARG A 26 -12.83 4.32 -22.34
C ARG A 26 -11.34 4.19 -22.08
N ARG A 27 -10.53 5.14 -22.56
CA ARG A 27 -9.08 5.13 -22.34
C ARG A 27 -8.72 5.17 -20.86
N LEU A 28 -9.36 6.05 -20.08
CA LEU A 28 -9.13 6.17 -18.65
C LEU A 28 -9.55 4.90 -17.90
N VAL A 29 -10.70 4.31 -18.24
CA VAL A 29 -11.16 3.06 -17.63
C VAL A 29 -10.21 1.92 -17.95
N THR A 30 -9.84 1.73 -19.22
CA THR A 30 -8.90 0.67 -19.64
C THR A 30 -7.58 0.77 -18.87
N PHE A 31 -7.02 1.99 -18.77
CA PHE A 31 -5.80 2.20 -18.00
C PHE A 31 -5.97 1.82 -16.53
N TYR A 32 -7.05 2.27 -15.88
CA TYR A 32 -7.25 1.99 -14.46
C TYR A 32 -7.48 0.50 -14.19
N VAL A 33 -8.23 -0.19 -15.04
CA VAL A 33 -8.45 -1.65 -14.87
C VAL A 33 -7.12 -2.40 -14.96
N ASP A 34 -6.28 -2.06 -15.95
CA ASP A 34 -4.96 -2.68 -16.10
C ASP A 34 -4.08 -2.38 -14.87
N ALA A 35 -3.98 -1.12 -14.46
CA ALA A 35 -3.22 -0.72 -13.29
C ALA A 35 -3.74 -1.39 -12.00
N HIS A 36 -5.06 -1.46 -11.81
CA HIS A 36 -5.68 -2.06 -10.63
C HIS A 36 -5.34 -3.54 -10.50
N ASN A 37 -5.32 -4.26 -11.62
CA ASN A 37 -5.07 -5.70 -11.67
C ASN A 37 -3.58 -6.05 -11.62
N ARG A 38 -2.71 -5.24 -12.25
CA ARG A 38 -1.31 -5.61 -12.50
C ARG A 38 -0.29 -4.85 -11.67
N VAL A 39 -0.66 -3.68 -11.14
CA VAL A 39 0.32 -2.74 -10.56
C VAL A 39 -0.03 -2.34 -9.13
N LEU A 40 -1.31 -2.13 -8.82
CA LEU A 40 -1.72 -1.60 -7.53
C LEU A 40 -1.82 -2.73 -6.48
N PRO A 41 -0.99 -2.72 -5.43
CA PRO A 41 -1.08 -3.69 -4.36
C PRO A 41 -2.28 -3.38 -3.45
N HIS A 42 -3.02 -4.42 -3.05
CA HIS A 42 -4.19 -4.28 -2.18
C HIS A 42 -3.92 -4.85 -0.79
N SER A 43 -4.34 -4.12 0.25
CA SER A 43 -4.23 -4.59 1.63
C SER A 43 -5.02 -5.87 1.90
N ALA A 44 -6.16 -6.04 1.21
CA ALA A 44 -6.94 -7.28 1.25
C ALA A 44 -6.15 -8.49 0.73
N PHE A 45 -5.17 -8.27 -0.14
CA PHE A 45 -4.27 -9.28 -0.70
C PHE A 45 -2.87 -9.20 -0.09
N ARG A 46 -2.76 -8.65 1.13
CA ARG A 46 -1.52 -8.57 1.90
C ARG A 46 -0.36 -7.92 1.12
N GLY A 47 -0.68 -6.96 0.26
CA GLY A 47 0.31 -6.24 -0.55
C GLY A 47 0.55 -6.83 -1.94
N GLN A 48 -0.15 -7.90 -2.33
CA GLN A 48 -0.19 -8.37 -3.72
C GLN A 48 -1.19 -7.56 -4.55
N THR A 49 -0.96 -7.54 -5.85
CA THR A 49 -1.95 -7.15 -6.87
C THR A 49 -2.98 -8.26 -7.07
N PRO A 50 -4.16 -7.97 -7.66
CA PRO A 50 -5.13 -9.01 -7.98
C PRO A 50 -4.55 -10.10 -8.89
N ASP A 51 -3.81 -9.75 -9.94
CA ASP A 51 -3.20 -10.73 -10.84
C ASP A 51 -2.21 -11.63 -10.10
N GLU A 52 -1.36 -11.06 -9.25
CA GLU A 52 -0.41 -11.85 -8.45
C GLU A 52 -1.09 -12.86 -7.53
N MET A 53 -2.22 -12.49 -6.92
CA MET A 53 -2.99 -13.38 -6.05
C MET A 53 -3.70 -14.48 -6.85
N TYR A 54 -4.38 -14.13 -7.95
CA TYR A 54 -5.20 -15.09 -8.70
C TYR A 54 -4.37 -16.01 -9.60
N PHE A 55 -3.23 -15.54 -10.11
CA PHE A 55 -2.33 -16.33 -10.95
C PHE A 55 -1.14 -16.94 -10.18
N GLY A 56 -1.00 -16.66 -8.88
CA GLY A 56 0.03 -17.25 -8.03
C GLY A 56 1.46 -16.84 -8.41
N THR A 57 1.64 -15.66 -9.01
CA THR A 57 2.97 -15.21 -9.49
C THR A 57 3.83 -14.60 -8.39
N ALA A 58 3.27 -14.36 -7.20
CA ALA A 58 3.98 -13.73 -6.07
C ALA A 58 3.63 -14.34 -4.70
N ASP A 59 3.46 -15.66 -4.61
CA ASP A 59 3.02 -16.35 -3.38
C ASP A 59 3.89 -16.06 -2.14
N ALA A 60 5.18 -15.80 -2.33
CA ALA A 60 6.11 -15.48 -1.24
C ALA A 60 6.04 -14.00 -0.79
N LEU A 61 5.45 -13.11 -1.59
CA LEU A 61 5.45 -11.66 -1.34
C LEU A 61 4.80 -11.30 0.01
N PRO A 62 3.64 -11.84 0.42
CA PRO A 62 3.03 -11.50 1.71
C PRO A 62 3.94 -11.82 2.91
N ALA A 63 4.66 -12.94 2.85
CA ALA A 63 5.58 -13.35 3.90
C ALA A 63 6.80 -12.43 3.95
N ASP A 64 7.40 -12.10 2.80
CA ASP A 64 8.52 -11.16 2.70
C ASP A 64 8.16 -9.78 3.24
N VAL A 65 7.05 -9.20 2.77
CA VAL A 65 6.58 -7.87 3.23
C VAL A 65 6.37 -7.86 4.74
N THR A 66 5.81 -8.93 5.29
CA THR A 66 5.60 -9.06 6.75
C THR A 66 6.94 -9.12 7.51
N ALA A 67 7.89 -9.94 7.05
CA ALA A 67 9.21 -10.07 7.65
C ALA A 67 9.98 -8.74 7.59
N ARG A 68 9.98 -8.08 6.44
CA ARG A 68 10.62 -6.77 6.24
C ARG A 68 9.99 -5.70 7.12
N ALA A 69 8.67 -5.67 7.25
CA ALA A 69 8.00 -4.74 8.16
C ALA A 69 8.37 -5.00 9.62
N ALA A 70 8.50 -6.25 10.06
CA ALA A 70 8.96 -6.59 11.41
C ALA A 70 10.41 -6.13 11.65
N ALA A 71 11.31 -6.40 10.70
CA ALA A 71 12.70 -5.96 10.76
C ALA A 71 12.81 -4.43 10.83
N ALA A 72 12.08 -3.70 9.97
CA ALA A 72 12.04 -2.24 9.98
C ALA A 72 11.53 -1.66 11.31
N ARG A 73 10.52 -2.29 11.92
CA ARG A 73 10.02 -1.89 13.25
C ARG A 73 11.06 -2.14 14.34
N LEU A 74 11.79 -3.25 14.30
CA LEU A 74 12.86 -3.54 15.25
C LEU A 74 13.99 -2.51 15.14
N ALA A 75 14.48 -2.26 13.92
CA ALA A 75 15.53 -1.28 13.65
C ALA A 75 15.13 0.11 14.13
N ARG A 76 13.89 0.56 13.85
CA ARG A 76 13.39 1.85 14.34
C ARG A 76 13.33 1.92 15.87
N ARG A 77 12.91 0.84 16.54
CA ARG A 77 12.92 0.80 18.02
C ARG A 77 14.33 0.86 18.59
N GLN A 78 15.29 0.17 18.00
CA GLN A 78 16.68 0.22 18.43
C GLN A 78 17.28 1.61 18.24
N ALA A 79 17.08 2.22 17.07
CA ALA A 79 17.53 3.59 16.79
C ALA A 79 16.92 4.59 17.78
N ASN A 80 15.60 4.51 18.02
CA ASN A 80 14.93 5.40 18.95
C ASN A 80 15.41 5.21 20.41
N ARG A 81 15.80 4.00 20.81
CA ARG A 81 16.34 3.73 22.15
C ARG A 81 17.80 4.16 22.30
N ALA A 82 18.59 4.07 21.23
CA ALA A 82 19.98 4.52 21.19
C ALA A 82 20.08 6.05 21.13
N ALA A 83 19.06 6.71 20.58
CA ALA A 83 18.98 8.17 20.56
C ALA A 83 18.71 8.70 21.98
N SER A 84 19.61 9.54 22.50
CA SER A 84 19.29 10.38 23.66
C SER A 84 18.43 11.55 23.19
N CYS A 85 17.17 11.58 23.62
CA CYS A 85 16.30 12.73 23.42
C CYS A 85 16.84 13.93 24.22
N VAL A 86 17.35 14.95 23.54
CA VAL A 86 17.97 16.14 24.17
C VAL A 86 16.98 16.88 25.09
N THR A 87 15.69 16.77 24.82
CA THR A 87 14.61 17.44 25.57
C THR A 87 14.00 16.57 26.67
N CYS A 88 14.23 15.25 26.64
CA CYS A 88 13.58 14.35 27.57
C CYS A 88 14.40 14.30 28.87
N PRO A 89 13.78 14.48 30.05
CA PRO A 89 14.50 14.34 31.32
C PRO A 89 15.05 12.92 31.43
N SER A 90 16.32 12.80 31.83
CA SER A 90 16.96 11.51 32.07
C SER A 90 16.18 10.74 33.14
N LEU A 91 15.58 9.62 32.77
CA LEU A 91 15.00 8.68 33.72
C LEU A 91 16.16 8.05 34.51
N ASN A 92 16.52 8.66 35.64
CA ASN A 92 17.37 8.02 36.64
C ASN A 92 16.62 6.79 37.15
N VAL A 93 16.92 5.62 36.61
CA VAL A 93 16.52 4.35 37.21
C VAL A 93 17.43 4.17 38.43
N ALA A 94 16.94 4.62 39.58
CA ALA A 94 17.52 4.27 40.87
C ALA A 94 17.35 2.75 41.06
N VAL A 95 18.49 2.07 41.22
CA VAL A 95 18.59 0.67 41.66
C VAL A 95 18.38 0.60 43.16
#